data_AF-A0AAN7VFR4-F1
#
_entry.id   AF-A0AAN7VFR4-F1
#
_cell.length_a   1.000
_cell.length_b   1.000
_cell.length_c   1.000
_cell.angle_alpha   90.00
_cell.angle_beta   90.00
_cell.angle_gamma   90.00
#
_symmetry.space_group_name_H-M   'P 1'
#
loop_
_entity.id
_entity.type
_entity.pdbx_description
1 polymer ?
#
loop_
_entity_poly.entity_id
_entity_poly.type
_entity_poly.pdbx_seq_one_letter_code
_entity_poly.pdbx_strand_id
1 'polypeptide(L)'
;MEDFEQNAINTAILKPKCWFRYVDDTFVIWPHGSHTLDDFLQHLNNIHPNIKFTMETENNNELPFLDTLIKKRVDGKFNFTVYRKPTHSNRYLNASSHHHPSQLNAVIKSLTIRSLRLTDDESRENELTNIKTALHQNGYSSKQINRIIKDCHNFTKEPTTENELKKPLILPYIKGVTDSIANKFPKDKFRKIFKPFTTVQQLLRNCKDHIHGENQGVYEIPCSGCCRSYIGQTNRRLNVRAQEHNLAIKQFNTSYSLACHHMDTGHKIDTSNIKLLAATNTLNERIIREAIEIEKRPLSLNKRDDTSRISTIWKVVIKKQNTPLQRITTNMNSKDQPTTINVQNLQASTSNGPMTRSRARMNTLKN
;
A
#
# COMPACT_ATOMS: atom_id res chain seq x y z
N MET A 1 -12.67 -16.83 -3.77
CA MET A 1 -13.87 -16.08 -3.34
C MET A 1 -15.01 -16.34 -4.31
N GLU A 2 -14.76 -16.18 -5.61
CA GLU A 2 -15.70 -16.57 -6.67
C GLU A 2 -16.20 -18.02 -6.57
N ASP A 3 -15.29 -19.01 -6.41
CA ASP A 3 -15.68 -20.42 -6.24
C ASP A 3 -16.58 -20.65 -5.01
N PHE A 4 -16.32 -19.91 -3.92
CA PHE A 4 -17.13 -19.98 -2.71
C PHE A 4 -18.54 -19.46 -2.99
N GLU A 5 -18.67 -18.32 -3.68
CA GLU A 5 -19.96 -17.71 -4.00
C GLU A 5 -20.77 -18.59 -4.95
N GLN A 6 -20.12 -19.16 -5.96
CA GLN A 6 -20.78 -20.07 -6.88
C GLN A 6 -21.30 -21.31 -6.15
N ASN A 7 -20.48 -21.90 -5.28
CA ASN A 7 -20.91 -23.02 -4.43
C ASN A 7 -22.07 -22.60 -3.52
N ALA A 8 -21.97 -21.43 -2.89
CA ALA A 8 -22.99 -20.90 -2.00
C ALA A 8 -24.36 -20.74 -2.66
N ILE A 9 -24.39 -20.13 -3.85
CA ILE A 9 -25.62 -19.91 -4.61
C ILE A 9 -26.17 -21.23 -5.17
N ASN A 10 -25.30 -22.16 -5.59
CA ASN A 10 -25.71 -23.45 -6.14
C ASN A 10 -26.34 -24.36 -5.08
N THR A 11 -25.83 -24.33 -3.85
CA THR A 11 -26.27 -25.18 -2.74
C THR A 11 -27.41 -24.57 -1.92
N ALA A 12 -27.78 -23.31 -2.16
CA ALA A 12 -28.87 -22.66 -1.45
C ALA A 12 -30.25 -23.18 -1.90
N ILE A 13 -31.14 -23.40 -0.93
CA ILE A 13 -32.53 -23.85 -1.16
C ILE A 13 -33.31 -22.81 -1.97
N LEU A 14 -33.21 -21.56 -1.55
CA LEU A 14 -33.79 -20.41 -2.22
C LEU A 14 -32.66 -19.52 -2.75
N LYS A 15 -32.86 -18.99 -3.96
CA LYS A 15 -31.82 -18.25 -4.67
C LYS A 15 -32.15 -16.77 -4.77
N PRO A 16 -31.15 -15.89 -4.65
CA PRO A 16 -31.35 -14.46 -4.85
C PRO A 16 -31.76 -14.19 -6.31
N LYS A 17 -32.53 -13.12 -6.54
CA LYS A 17 -32.88 -12.67 -7.89
C LYS A 17 -31.67 -12.08 -8.61
N CYS A 18 -30.80 -11.39 -7.86
CA CYS A 18 -29.50 -10.96 -8.36
C CYS A 18 -28.45 -11.04 -7.24
N TRP A 19 -27.20 -11.24 -7.66
CA TRP A 19 -26.03 -11.24 -6.80
C TRP A 19 -24.90 -10.51 -7.52
N PHE A 20 -24.54 -9.31 -7.07
CA PHE A 20 -23.44 -8.54 -7.62
C PHE A 20 -22.38 -8.33 -6.55
N ARG A 21 -21.11 -8.57 -6.88
CA ARG A 21 -20.00 -8.38 -5.95
C ARG A 21 -19.11 -7.22 -6.36
N TYR A 22 -18.75 -6.40 -5.37
CA TYR A 22 -17.70 -5.40 -5.46
C TYR A 22 -16.67 -5.64 -4.35
N VAL A 23 -15.51 -6.19 -4.71
CA VAL A 23 -14.47 -6.63 -3.76
C VAL A 23 -15.06 -7.60 -2.72
N ASP A 24 -15.27 -7.16 -1.48
CA ASP A 24 -15.80 -7.94 -0.35
C ASP A 24 -17.29 -7.67 -0.06
N ASP A 25 -17.88 -6.66 -0.70
CA ASP A 25 -19.29 -6.27 -0.54
C ASP A 25 -20.15 -6.91 -1.65
N THR A 26 -21.34 -7.40 -1.29
CA THR A 26 -22.32 -7.94 -2.24
C THR A 26 -23.64 -7.19 -2.17
N PHE A 27 -24.22 -6.93 -3.34
CA PHE A 27 -25.57 -6.40 -3.48
C PHE A 27 -26.49 -7.52 -3.95
N VAL A 28 -27.57 -7.72 -3.19
CA VAL A 28 -28.47 -8.85 -3.36
C VAL A 28 -29.91 -8.36 -3.41
N ILE A 29 -30.70 -8.87 -4.35
CA ILE A 29 -32.16 -8.74 -4.32
C ILE A 29 -32.74 -10.07 -3.87
N TRP A 30 -33.44 -10.07 -2.74
CA TRP A 30 -34.02 -11.27 -2.16
C TRP A 30 -35.55 -11.26 -2.27
N PRO A 31 -36.16 -12.13 -3.09
CA PRO A 31 -37.60 -12.10 -3.35
C PRO A 31 -38.44 -12.95 -2.38
N HIS A 32 -37.81 -13.68 -1.44
CA HIS A 32 -38.49 -14.76 -0.70
C HIS A 32 -38.91 -14.40 0.74
N GLY A 33 -38.92 -13.11 1.10
CA GLY A 33 -39.27 -12.63 2.44
C GLY A 33 -38.09 -12.61 3.43
N SER A 34 -38.30 -12.01 4.61
CA SER A 34 -37.21 -11.77 5.57
C SER A 34 -36.75 -13.02 6.33
N HIS A 35 -37.66 -13.92 6.69
CA HIS A 35 -37.29 -15.14 7.43
C HIS A 35 -36.32 -16.01 6.63
N THR A 36 -36.65 -16.26 5.36
CA THR A 36 -35.82 -17.08 4.47
C THR A 36 -34.48 -16.42 4.12
N LEU A 37 -34.39 -15.10 4.28
CA LEU A 37 -33.14 -14.36 4.09
C LEU A 37 -32.16 -14.63 5.23
N ASP A 38 -32.63 -14.75 6.47
CA ASP A 38 -31.79 -15.11 7.61
C ASP A 38 -31.29 -16.56 7.49
N ASP A 39 -32.15 -17.47 7.02
CA ASP A 39 -31.77 -18.85 6.70
C ASP A 39 -30.65 -18.89 5.63
N PHE A 40 -30.76 -18.04 4.61
CA PHE A 40 -29.74 -17.90 3.58
C PHE A 40 -28.42 -17.33 4.13
N LEU A 41 -28.47 -16.32 5.02
CA LEU A 41 -27.28 -15.82 5.70
C LEU A 41 -26.59 -16.90 6.55
N GLN A 42 -27.38 -17.74 7.22
CA GLN A 42 -26.85 -18.86 8.00
C GLN A 42 -26.19 -19.89 7.09
N HIS A 43 -26.82 -20.23 5.96
CA HIS A 43 -26.24 -21.08 4.92
C HIS A 43 -24.88 -20.56 4.46
N LEU A 44 -24.79 -19.27 4.07
CA LEU A 44 -23.52 -18.64 3.67
C LEU A 44 -22.42 -18.83 4.74
N ASN A 45 -22.78 -18.60 6.01
CA ASN A 45 -21.85 -18.67 7.13
C ASN A 45 -21.41 -20.10 7.50
N ASN A 46 -22.11 -21.14 7.01
CA ASN A 46 -21.81 -22.54 7.27
C ASN A 46 -20.91 -23.20 6.22
N ILE A 47 -20.75 -22.59 5.04
CA ILE A 47 -19.98 -23.17 3.93
C ILE A 47 -18.48 -23.25 4.26
N HIS A 48 -17.94 -22.24 4.96
CA HIS A 48 -16.51 -22.20 5.26
C HIS A 48 -16.22 -21.64 6.65
N PRO A 49 -15.36 -22.29 7.47
CA PRO A 49 -15.12 -21.88 8.86
C PRO A 49 -14.50 -20.49 8.99
N ASN A 50 -13.68 -20.07 8.01
CA ASN A 50 -12.89 -18.83 8.07
C ASN A 50 -13.54 -17.62 7.35
N ILE A 51 -14.68 -17.81 6.68
CA ILE A 51 -15.38 -16.74 5.96
C ILE A 51 -16.69 -16.48 6.69
N LYS A 52 -16.94 -15.24 7.09
CA LYS A 52 -18.19 -14.84 7.72
C LYS A 52 -18.84 -13.68 7.00
N PHE A 53 -20.12 -13.85 6.68
CA PHE A 53 -20.99 -12.85 6.09
C PHE A 53 -21.73 -12.10 7.19
N THR A 54 -21.72 -10.77 7.08
CA THR A 54 -22.64 -9.89 7.80
C THR A 54 -23.67 -9.34 6.83
N MET A 55 -24.91 -9.13 7.28
CA MET A 55 -25.98 -8.64 6.42
C MET A 55 -26.50 -7.28 6.87
N GLU A 56 -26.73 -6.40 5.91
CA GLU A 56 -27.55 -5.20 6.06
C GLU A 56 -28.79 -5.34 5.19
N THR A 57 -29.94 -5.03 5.78
CA THR A 57 -31.22 -5.09 5.10
C THR A 57 -31.77 -3.69 4.90
N GLU A 58 -32.56 -3.55 3.85
CA GLU A 58 -33.34 -2.35 3.58
C GLU A 58 -34.16 -1.93 4.80
N ASN A 59 -34.05 -0.65 5.15
CA ASN A 59 -34.81 -0.02 6.23
C ASN A 59 -35.46 1.26 5.70
N ASN A 60 -36.77 1.43 5.92
CA ASN A 60 -37.53 2.58 5.43
C ASN A 60 -37.36 2.85 3.92
N ASN A 61 -37.34 1.78 3.11
CA ASN A 61 -37.09 1.85 1.66
C ASN A 61 -35.70 2.39 1.28
N GLU A 62 -34.75 2.39 2.22
CA GLU A 62 -33.39 2.85 1.99
C GLU A 62 -32.38 1.73 2.28
N LEU A 63 -31.37 1.59 1.41
CA LEU A 63 -30.26 0.67 1.59
C LEU A 63 -28.95 1.36 1.24
N PRO A 64 -28.04 1.53 2.20
CA PRO A 64 -26.67 1.93 1.91
C PRO A 64 -25.96 0.85 1.10
N PHE A 65 -25.20 1.22 0.08
CA PHE A 65 -24.29 0.33 -0.64
C PHE A 65 -23.08 1.12 -1.14
N LEU A 66 -21.88 0.79 -0.69
CA LEU A 66 -20.66 1.56 -0.95
C LEU A 66 -20.84 3.06 -0.58
N ASP A 67 -20.63 3.96 -1.53
CA ASP A 67 -20.77 5.42 -1.39
C ASP A 67 -22.18 5.92 -1.74
N THR A 68 -23.14 5.03 -2.04
CA THR A 68 -24.50 5.40 -2.44
C THR A 68 -25.55 4.94 -1.42
N LEU A 69 -26.60 5.73 -1.29
CA LEU A 69 -27.82 5.39 -0.57
C LEU A 69 -28.89 5.16 -1.62
N ILE A 70 -29.32 3.91 -1.75
CA ILE A 70 -30.34 3.48 -2.69
C ILE A 70 -31.70 3.67 -2.00
N LYS A 71 -32.60 4.41 -2.62
CA LYS A 71 -33.96 4.68 -2.13
C LYS A 71 -34.98 4.09 -3.09
N LYS A 72 -35.81 3.17 -2.61
CA LYS A 72 -36.89 2.57 -3.38
C LYS A 72 -38.08 3.53 -3.40
N ARG A 73 -38.50 3.94 -4.59
CA ARG A 73 -39.69 4.77 -4.82
C ARG A 73 -40.96 3.91 -4.83
N VAL A 74 -42.10 4.57 -4.66
CA VAL A 74 -43.44 3.94 -4.71
C VAL A 74 -43.74 3.33 -6.09
N ASP A 75 -43.18 3.89 -7.17
CA ASP A 75 -43.32 3.40 -8.54
C ASP A 75 -42.39 2.22 -8.87
N GLY A 76 -41.64 1.71 -7.89
CA GLY A 76 -40.71 0.59 -8.05
C GLY A 76 -39.35 0.96 -8.65
N LYS A 77 -39.10 2.25 -8.97
CA LYS A 77 -37.78 2.73 -9.40
C LYS A 77 -36.89 3.05 -8.20
N PHE A 78 -35.59 3.22 -8.48
CA PHE A 78 -34.62 3.63 -7.48
C PHE A 78 -34.22 5.09 -7.68
N ASN A 79 -34.12 5.80 -6.57
CA ASN A 79 -33.36 7.03 -6.48
C ASN A 79 -32.04 6.76 -5.73
N PHE A 80 -30.98 7.49 -6.07
CA PHE A 80 -29.65 7.41 -5.51
C PHE A 80 -29.25 8.77 -4.94
N THR A 81 -28.63 8.73 -3.77
CA THR A 81 -27.93 9.88 -3.19
C THR A 81 -26.61 9.42 -2.57
N VAL A 82 -25.77 10.36 -2.15
CA VAL A 82 -24.49 10.04 -1.52
C VAL A 82 -24.73 9.54 -0.10
N TYR A 83 -24.27 8.32 0.19
CA TYR A 83 -24.31 7.81 1.56
C TYR A 83 -23.13 8.33 2.38
N ARG A 84 -23.42 8.75 3.61
CA ARG A 84 -22.41 9.10 4.62
C ARG A 84 -22.68 8.23 5.84
N LYS A 85 -21.67 7.46 6.27
CA LYS A 85 -21.77 6.65 7.50
C LYS A 85 -22.11 7.55 8.70
N PRO A 86 -22.80 7.05 9.73
CA PRO A 86 -23.10 7.84 10.94
C PRO A 86 -21.86 8.44 11.62
N THR A 87 -20.69 7.82 11.44
CA THR A 87 -19.40 8.29 11.94
C THR A 87 -18.71 9.33 11.05
N HIS A 88 -19.33 9.75 9.93
CA HIS A 88 -18.76 10.71 9.00
C HIS A 88 -18.74 12.11 9.62
N SER A 89 -17.55 12.61 9.93
CA SER A 89 -17.35 13.87 10.67
C SER A 89 -17.40 15.13 9.81
N ASN A 90 -17.59 15.03 8.49
CA ASN A 90 -17.47 16.14 7.53
C ASN A 90 -16.12 16.88 7.59
N ARG A 91 -15.07 16.25 8.14
CA ARG A 91 -13.72 16.83 8.16
C ARG A 91 -13.00 16.52 6.86
N TYR A 92 -12.68 17.57 6.12
CA TYR A 92 -11.89 17.53 4.91
C TYR A 92 -10.57 18.29 5.11
N LEU A 93 -9.76 18.41 4.06
CA LEU A 93 -8.57 19.26 4.09
C LEU A 93 -8.99 20.69 4.41
N ASN A 94 -8.51 21.24 5.52
CA ASN A 94 -8.88 22.60 5.93
C ASN A 94 -8.28 23.65 4.96
N ALA A 95 -9.06 24.69 4.64
CA ALA A 95 -8.65 25.76 3.74
C ALA A 95 -7.45 26.59 4.24
N SER A 96 -7.23 26.64 5.56
CA SER A 96 -6.05 27.30 6.15
C SER A 96 -4.79 26.43 6.12
N SER A 97 -4.89 25.17 5.69
CA SER A 97 -3.73 24.31 5.56
C SER A 97 -2.78 24.85 4.49
N HIS A 98 -1.47 24.69 4.71
CA HIS A 98 -0.43 25.19 3.79
C HIS A 98 -0.27 24.29 2.55
N HIS A 99 -1.39 24.00 1.87
CA HIS A 99 -1.43 23.21 0.64
C HIS A 99 -1.54 24.13 -0.58
N HIS A 100 -1.09 23.61 -1.73
CA HIS A 100 -1.19 24.37 -2.97
C HIS A 100 -2.68 24.56 -3.35
N PRO A 101 -3.10 25.72 -3.90
CA PRO A 101 -4.51 26.00 -4.23
C PRO A 101 -5.18 24.93 -5.11
N SER A 102 -4.42 24.26 -5.98
CA SER A 102 -4.97 23.15 -6.78
C SER A 102 -5.42 21.97 -5.94
N GLN A 103 -4.76 21.67 -4.83
CA GLN A 103 -5.11 20.57 -3.91
C GLN A 103 -6.36 20.94 -3.10
N LEU A 104 -6.44 22.17 -2.60
CA LEU A 104 -7.64 22.70 -1.94
C LEU A 104 -8.85 22.68 -2.88
N ASN A 105 -8.67 23.14 -4.13
CA ASN A 105 -9.72 23.08 -5.13
C ASN A 105 -10.09 21.64 -5.53
N ALA A 106 -9.14 20.71 -5.51
CA ALA A 106 -9.41 19.31 -5.82
C ALA A 106 -10.39 18.67 -4.83
N VAL A 107 -10.38 19.07 -3.56
CA VAL A 107 -11.37 18.60 -2.56
C VAL A 107 -12.79 19.01 -2.95
N ILE A 108 -12.98 20.27 -3.32
CA ILE A 108 -14.28 20.77 -3.78
C ILE A 108 -14.69 20.01 -5.04
N LYS A 109 -13.79 19.92 -6.03
CA LYS A 109 -14.04 19.20 -7.29
C LYS A 109 -14.43 17.74 -7.06
N SER A 110 -13.72 17.02 -6.20
CA SER A 110 -14.01 15.60 -5.95
C SER A 110 -15.38 15.39 -5.33
N LEU A 111 -15.77 16.24 -4.38
CA LEU A 111 -17.09 16.14 -3.74
C LEU A 111 -18.21 16.50 -4.73
N THR A 112 -18.04 17.57 -5.51
CA THR A 112 -19.01 17.97 -6.53
C THR A 112 -19.16 16.92 -7.63
N ILE A 113 -18.05 16.42 -8.18
CA ILE A 113 -18.07 15.37 -9.21
C ILE A 113 -18.72 14.09 -8.66
N ARG A 114 -18.45 13.73 -7.41
CA ARG A 114 -19.11 12.59 -6.76
C ARG A 114 -20.62 12.77 -6.70
N SER A 115 -21.10 13.95 -6.28
CA SER A 115 -22.53 14.26 -6.28
C SER A 115 -23.13 14.17 -7.69
N LEU A 116 -22.46 14.73 -8.70
CA LEU A 116 -22.92 14.70 -10.10
C LEU A 116 -23.01 13.29 -10.69
N ARG A 117 -22.17 12.36 -10.21
CA ARG A 117 -22.15 10.97 -10.71
C ARG A 117 -23.11 10.04 -9.98
N LEU A 118 -23.36 10.29 -8.70
CA LEU A 118 -24.04 9.33 -7.82
C LEU A 118 -25.45 9.75 -7.39
N THR A 119 -25.82 11.02 -7.59
CA THR A 119 -27.10 11.56 -7.09
C THR A 119 -28.03 11.85 -8.26
N ASP A 120 -29.30 11.47 -8.15
CA ASP A 120 -30.29 11.87 -9.15
C ASP A 120 -30.57 13.38 -9.09
N ASP A 121 -31.17 13.88 -10.16
CA ASP A 121 -31.52 15.29 -10.29
C ASP A 121 -32.40 15.81 -9.15
N GLU A 122 -33.39 15.02 -8.70
CA GLU A 122 -34.27 15.37 -7.59
C GLU A 122 -33.52 15.58 -6.26
N SER A 123 -32.46 14.80 -6.01
CA SER A 123 -31.71 14.83 -4.74
C SER A 123 -30.44 15.70 -4.79
N ARG A 124 -30.06 16.16 -6.00
CA ARG A 124 -28.77 16.80 -6.27
C ARG A 124 -28.61 18.16 -5.58
N GLU A 125 -29.66 18.97 -5.52
CA GLU A 125 -29.59 20.28 -4.86
C GLU A 125 -29.37 20.17 -3.35
N ASN A 126 -30.04 19.20 -2.72
CA ASN A 126 -29.84 18.90 -1.29
C ASN A 126 -28.41 18.44 -1.02
N GLU A 127 -27.87 17.55 -1.87
CA GLU A 127 -26.49 17.08 -1.74
C GLU A 127 -25.46 18.21 -1.95
N LEU A 128 -25.67 19.09 -2.93
CA LEU A 128 -24.82 20.26 -3.13
C LEU A 128 -24.86 21.21 -1.93
N THR A 129 -26.02 21.35 -1.28
CA THR A 129 -26.16 22.14 -0.06
C THR A 129 -25.36 21.52 1.09
N ASN A 130 -25.45 20.20 1.27
CA ASN A 130 -24.64 19.47 2.26
C ASN A 130 -23.13 19.65 2.02
N ILE A 131 -22.68 19.56 0.76
CA ILE A 131 -21.29 19.78 0.38
C ILE A 131 -20.84 21.21 0.70
N LYS A 132 -21.65 22.22 0.36
CA LYS A 132 -21.35 23.63 0.68
C LYS A 132 -21.20 23.85 2.18
N THR A 133 -22.14 23.32 2.97
CA THR A 133 -22.11 23.41 4.44
C THR A 133 -20.85 22.76 5.01
N ALA A 134 -20.52 21.55 4.58
CA ALA A 134 -19.31 20.86 5.03
C ALA A 134 -18.03 21.62 4.63
N LEU A 135 -17.94 22.13 3.41
CA LEU A 135 -16.78 22.93 2.96
C LEU A 135 -16.66 24.24 3.75
N HIS A 136 -17.77 24.89 4.08
CA HIS A 136 -17.76 26.07 4.96
C HIS A 136 -17.20 25.76 6.34
N GLN A 137 -17.61 24.65 6.95
CA GLN A 137 -17.05 24.18 8.23
C GLN A 137 -15.54 23.89 8.15
N ASN A 138 -15.01 23.61 6.96
CA ASN A 138 -13.58 23.41 6.72
C ASN A 138 -12.83 24.70 6.29
N GLY A 139 -13.47 25.87 6.39
CA GLY A 139 -12.85 27.18 6.17
C GLY A 139 -12.84 27.67 4.72
N TYR A 140 -13.52 26.98 3.80
CA TYR A 140 -13.57 27.41 2.39
C TYR A 140 -14.53 28.60 2.21
N SER A 141 -14.14 29.55 1.35
CA SER A 141 -14.96 30.73 1.05
C SER A 141 -16.10 30.41 0.07
N SER A 142 -17.26 31.07 0.21
CA SER A 142 -18.43 30.83 -0.67
C SER A 142 -18.10 31.14 -2.14
N LYS A 143 -17.28 32.18 -2.36
CA LYS A 143 -16.81 32.56 -3.71
C LYS A 143 -16.02 31.43 -4.36
N GLN A 144 -15.09 30.82 -3.62
CA GLN A 144 -14.30 29.70 -4.12
C GLN A 144 -15.17 28.47 -4.39
N ILE A 145 -16.06 28.12 -3.46
CA ILE A 145 -16.94 26.95 -3.58
C ILE A 145 -17.84 27.09 -4.80
N ASN A 146 -18.58 28.20 -4.91
CA ASN A 146 -19.53 28.41 -6.00
C ASN A 146 -18.83 28.47 -7.37
N ARG A 147 -17.65 29.09 -7.45
CA ARG A 147 -16.86 29.10 -8.70
C ARG A 147 -16.51 27.68 -9.15
N ILE A 148 -15.95 26.87 -8.25
CA ILE A 148 -15.52 25.51 -8.59
C ILE A 148 -16.71 24.59 -8.89
N ILE A 149 -17.83 24.73 -8.18
CA ILE A 149 -19.07 23.98 -8.50
C ILE A 149 -19.54 24.32 -9.91
N LYS A 150 -19.56 25.60 -10.28
CA LYS A 150 -19.93 26.04 -11.64
C LYS A 150 -18.98 25.46 -12.69
N ASP A 151 -17.67 25.48 -12.42
CA ASP A 151 -16.67 24.89 -13.32
C ASP A 151 -16.90 23.38 -13.52
N CYS A 152 -17.34 22.65 -12.48
CA CYS A 152 -17.67 21.23 -12.57
C CYS A 152 -18.91 20.96 -13.42
N HIS A 153 -19.96 21.78 -13.31
CA HIS A 153 -21.15 21.65 -14.16
C HIS A 153 -20.87 21.89 -15.64
N ASN A 154 -19.94 22.79 -15.94
CA ASN A 154 -19.53 23.10 -17.31
C ASN A 154 -18.51 22.08 -17.87
N PHE A 155 -18.09 21.09 -17.08
CA PHE A 155 -17.07 20.14 -17.48
C PHE A 155 -17.67 19.01 -18.33
N THR A 156 -17.90 19.29 -19.61
CA THR A 156 -18.37 18.33 -20.63
C THR A 156 -17.26 17.65 -21.42
N LYS A 157 -15.98 17.83 -21.05
CA LYS A 157 -14.86 17.25 -21.81
C LYS A 157 -14.47 15.86 -21.30
N GLU A 158 -14.61 14.89 -22.20
CA GLU A 158 -13.75 13.69 -22.29
C GLU A 158 -12.30 14.07 -21.96
N PRO A 159 -11.56 13.24 -21.19
CA PRO A 159 -10.18 13.53 -20.85
C PRO A 159 -9.36 13.64 -22.14
N THR A 160 -8.94 14.85 -22.50
CA THR A 160 -7.96 15.06 -23.57
C THR A 160 -6.71 14.22 -23.26
N THR A 161 -6.44 13.26 -24.13
CA THR A 161 -5.33 12.31 -24.13
C THR A 161 -3.94 12.97 -24.26
N GLU A 162 -3.84 14.29 -24.20
CA GLU A 162 -2.60 15.06 -24.42
C GLU A 162 -1.63 15.12 -23.22
N ASN A 163 -1.92 14.43 -22.11
CA ASN A 163 -1.07 14.53 -20.91
C ASN A 163 0.18 13.62 -20.92
N GLU A 164 0.38 12.79 -21.95
CA GLU A 164 1.37 11.71 -21.90
C GLU A 164 2.84 12.14 -22.15
N LEU A 165 3.11 13.38 -22.57
CA LEU A 165 4.48 13.81 -22.92
C LEU A 165 5.17 14.72 -21.89
N LYS A 166 4.51 15.12 -20.80
CA LYS A 166 5.07 16.10 -19.85
C LYS A 166 5.89 15.43 -18.75
N LYS A 167 7.14 15.87 -18.57
CA LYS A 167 7.99 15.39 -17.47
C LYS A 167 7.46 15.90 -16.12
N PRO A 168 7.31 15.05 -15.09
CA PRO A 168 6.86 15.51 -13.79
C PRO A 168 7.93 16.35 -13.09
N LEU A 169 7.56 17.56 -12.66
CA LEU A 169 8.37 18.41 -11.79
C LEU A 169 7.73 18.42 -10.41
N ILE A 170 8.37 17.74 -9.45
CA ILE A 170 7.87 17.60 -8.07
C ILE A 170 8.55 18.64 -7.20
N LEU A 171 7.77 19.53 -6.57
CA LEU A 171 8.28 20.59 -5.70
C LEU A 171 7.60 20.56 -4.32
N PRO A 172 8.33 20.76 -3.22
CA PRO A 172 7.71 21.06 -1.93
C PRO A 172 6.99 22.40 -2.02
N TYR A 173 5.76 22.47 -1.55
CA TYR A 173 4.96 23.70 -1.61
C TYR A 173 5.28 24.61 -0.43
N ILE A 174 5.82 25.78 -0.76
CA ILE A 174 6.02 26.92 0.12
C ILE A 174 5.38 28.09 -0.61
N LYS A 175 4.31 28.64 -0.04
CA LYS A 175 3.54 29.73 -0.65
C LYS A 175 4.47 30.90 -1.01
N GLY A 176 4.39 31.39 -2.25
CA GLY A 176 5.19 32.47 -2.80
C GLY A 176 6.54 32.03 -3.38
N VAL A 177 7.31 31.23 -2.63
CA VAL A 177 8.64 30.76 -3.07
C VAL A 177 8.51 29.70 -4.16
N THR A 178 7.76 28.64 -3.87
CA THR A 178 7.59 27.52 -4.80
C THR A 178 6.84 27.97 -6.05
N ASP A 179 5.89 28.90 -5.93
CA ASP A 179 5.18 29.48 -7.08
C ASP A 179 6.16 30.21 -8.01
N SER A 180 7.05 31.03 -7.45
CA SER A 180 8.08 31.77 -8.20
C SER A 180 9.05 30.83 -8.93
N ILE A 181 9.50 29.77 -8.25
CA ILE A 181 10.36 28.74 -8.84
C ILE A 181 9.60 28.01 -9.95
N ALA A 182 8.40 27.53 -9.65
CA ALA A 182 7.58 26.78 -10.58
C ALA A 182 7.27 27.60 -11.85
N ASN A 183 7.07 28.91 -11.74
CA ASN A 183 6.81 29.79 -12.88
C ASN A 183 7.97 29.89 -13.87
N LYS A 184 9.22 29.68 -13.42
CA LYS A 184 10.39 29.65 -14.32
C LYS A 184 10.42 28.41 -15.23
N PHE A 185 9.67 27.35 -14.89
CA PHE A 185 9.60 26.14 -15.70
C PHE A 185 8.43 26.21 -16.71
N PRO A 186 8.68 25.94 -18.01
CA PRO A 186 7.67 26.00 -19.05
C PRO A 186 6.57 24.94 -18.84
N LYS A 187 5.30 25.36 -19.00
CA LYS A 187 4.11 24.52 -18.80
C LYS A 187 3.97 23.41 -19.84
N ASP A 188 4.60 23.56 -21.00
CA ASP A 188 4.50 22.62 -22.11
C ASP A 188 5.43 21.42 -21.94
N LYS A 189 6.56 21.61 -21.24
CA LYS A 189 7.55 20.57 -20.98
C LYS A 189 7.34 19.85 -19.65
N PHE A 190 6.87 20.58 -18.62
CA PHE A 190 6.79 20.06 -17.26
C PHE A 190 5.37 20.06 -16.69
N ARG A 191 4.98 18.91 -16.14
CA ARG A 191 3.79 18.78 -15.29
C ARG A 191 4.19 19.09 -13.86
N LYS A 192 3.75 20.25 -13.37
CA LYS A 192 4.08 20.75 -12.03
C LYS A 192 3.24 20.00 -10.99
N ILE A 193 3.90 19.35 -10.04
CA ILE A 193 3.28 18.60 -8.94
C ILE A 193 3.81 19.17 -7.64
N PHE A 194 2.90 19.64 -6.78
CA PHE A 194 3.25 20.20 -5.48
C PHE A 194 3.02 19.16 -4.39
N LYS A 195 3.94 19.04 -3.44
CA LYS A 195 3.82 18.19 -2.26
C LYS A 195 3.91 19.04 -0.99
N PRO A 196 3.16 18.70 0.08
CA PRO A 196 3.38 19.34 1.37
C PRO A 196 4.81 19.06 1.85
N PHE A 197 5.45 20.05 2.48
CA PHE A 197 6.81 19.91 3.00
C PHE A 197 6.88 18.91 4.16
N THR A 198 5.89 18.95 5.05
CA THR A 198 5.76 18.05 6.19
C THR A 198 4.42 17.35 6.16
N THR A 199 4.40 16.03 6.32
CA THR A 199 3.15 15.26 6.47
C THR A 199 2.87 15.00 7.94
N VAL A 200 1.60 14.81 8.30
CA VAL A 200 1.20 14.42 9.67
C VAL A 200 1.92 13.14 10.09
N GLN A 201 2.09 12.19 9.17
CA GLN A 201 2.84 10.95 9.41
C GLN A 201 4.30 11.19 9.83
N GLN A 202 4.95 12.25 9.35
CA GLN A 202 6.32 12.59 9.74
C GLN A 202 6.39 13.22 11.13
N LEU A 203 5.32 13.89 11.56
CA LEU A 203 5.21 14.51 12.90
C LEU A 203 4.79 13.49 13.97
N LEU A 204 3.93 12.55 13.60
CA LEU A 204 3.47 11.50 14.48
C LEU A 204 4.55 10.41 14.59
N ARG A 205 4.87 10.01 15.82
CA ARG A 205 5.72 8.83 16.04
C ARG A 205 4.99 7.59 15.52
N ASN A 206 5.74 6.69 14.90
CA ASN A 206 5.19 5.38 14.57
C ASN A 206 4.90 4.64 15.89
N CYS A 207 3.63 4.45 16.23
CA CYS A 207 3.22 3.75 17.45
C CYS A 207 3.40 2.22 17.36
N LYS A 208 3.95 1.71 16.25
CA LYS A 208 4.25 0.29 16.08
C LYS A 208 5.64 0.00 16.63
N ASP A 209 5.73 -1.04 17.45
CA ASP A 209 7.01 -1.54 17.94
C ASP A 209 7.92 -1.93 16.77
N HIS A 210 9.20 -1.57 16.90
CA HIS A 210 10.20 -2.02 15.95
C HIS A 210 10.48 -3.51 16.21
N ILE A 211 10.17 -4.36 15.23
CA ILE A 211 10.53 -5.78 15.31
C ILE A 211 11.95 -5.92 14.77
N HIS A 212 12.88 -6.34 15.64
CA HIS A 212 14.27 -6.58 15.26
C HIS A 212 14.36 -7.62 14.13
N GLY A 213 15.15 -7.33 13.09
CA GLY A 213 15.35 -8.23 11.94
C GLY A 213 14.32 -8.10 10.81
N GLU A 214 13.41 -7.14 10.86
CA GLU A 214 12.46 -6.83 9.77
C GLU A 214 13.06 -6.11 8.57
N ASN A 215 14.36 -5.87 8.58
CA ASN A 215 15.02 -5.07 7.56
C ASN A 215 14.88 -5.72 6.18
N GLN A 216 14.49 -4.93 5.20
CA GLN A 216 14.49 -5.29 3.79
C GLN A 216 15.74 -4.72 3.13
N GLY A 217 16.25 -5.39 2.10
CA GLY A 217 17.45 -4.93 1.42
C GLY A 217 18.36 -6.05 0.96
N VAL A 218 19.66 -5.79 0.99
CA VAL A 218 20.70 -6.71 0.52
C VAL A 218 21.32 -7.42 1.71
N TYR A 219 21.45 -8.73 1.62
CA TYR A 219 21.96 -9.58 2.70
C TYR A 219 23.03 -10.56 2.21
N GLU A 220 23.76 -11.11 3.17
CA GLU A 220 24.83 -12.10 2.99
C GLU A 220 24.51 -13.36 3.81
N ILE A 221 24.68 -14.53 3.19
CA ILE A 221 24.60 -15.84 3.84
C ILE A 221 25.97 -16.52 3.68
N PRO A 222 26.71 -16.74 4.78
CA PRO A 222 27.98 -17.44 4.72
C PRO A 222 27.81 -18.97 4.56
N CYS A 223 28.76 -19.60 3.88
CA CYS A 223 28.93 -21.04 3.92
C CYS A 223 29.77 -21.45 5.13
N SER A 224 29.39 -22.50 5.86
CA SER A 224 30.19 -23.00 7.00
C SER A 224 31.41 -23.79 6.56
N GLY A 225 31.38 -24.38 5.36
CA GLY A 225 32.43 -25.27 4.84
C GLY A 225 33.46 -24.61 3.93
N CYS A 226 33.25 -23.38 3.49
CA CYS A 226 34.22 -22.66 2.66
C CYS A 226 34.16 -21.14 2.86
N CYS A 227 35.18 -20.42 2.41
CA CYS A 227 35.26 -18.96 2.48
C CYS A 227 34.32 -18.21 1.51
N ARG A 228 33.32 -18.88 0.93
CA ARG A 228 32.36 -18.29 0.01
C ARG A 228 31.08 -17.89 0.73
N SER A 229 30.47 -16.80 0.27
CA SER A 229 29.18 -16.33 0.76
C SER A 229 28.22 -16.05 -0.40
N TYR A 230 26.93 -16.22 -0.15
CA TYR A 230 25.89 -15.86 -1.08
C TYR A 230 25.36 -14.47 -0.75
N ILE A 231 25.19 -13.62 -1.77
CA ILE A 231 24.58 -12.31 -1.61
C ILE A 231 23.24 -12.32 -2.33
N GLY A 232 22.21 -11.82 -1.67
CA GLY A 232 20.88 -11.72 -2.27
C GLY A 232 20.17 -10.45 -1.85
N GLN A 233 19.15 -10.07 -2.61
CA GLN A 233 18.17 -9.08 -2.18
C GLN A 233 16.88 -9.71 -1.65
N THR A 234 16.18 -8.98 -0.77
CA THR A 234 14.82 -9.32 -0.34
C THR A 234 13.97 -8.07 -0.15
N ASN A 235 12.73 -8.14 -0.64
CA ASN A 235 11.65 -7.23 -0.27
C ASN A 235 10.80 -7.78 0.90
N ARG A 236 11.08 -9.02 1.34
CA ARG A 236 10.47 -9.67 2.51
C ARG A 236 11.40 -9.53 3.70
N ARG A 237 10.89 -9.85 4.89
CA ARG A 237 11.69 -9.96 6.12
C ARG A 237 12.84 -10.95 5.91
N LEU A 238 14.03 -10.65 6.42
CA LEU A 238 15.22 -11.51 6.28
C LEU A 238 14.99 -12.92 6.80
N ASN A 239 14.30 -13.07 7.93
CA ASN A 239 14.01 -14.38 8.53
C ASN A 239 13.17 -15.26 7.59
N VAL A 240 12.18 -14.66 6.93
CA VAL A 240 11.34 -15.37 5.94
C VAL A 240 12.21 -15.80 4.75
N ARG A 241 13.09 -14.92 4.29
CA ARG A 241 14.02 -15.24 3.19
C ARG A 241 15.01 -16.35 3.56
N ALA A 242 15.52 -16.36 4.79
CA ALA A 242 16.37 -17.43 5.29
C ALA A 242 15.64 -18.79 5.35
N GLN A 243 14.36 -18.78 5.76
CA GLN A 243 13.51 -19.97 5.75
C GLN A 243 13.25 -20.48 4.33
N GLU A 244 13.01 -19.60 3.36
CA GLU A 244 12.89 -19.97 1.93
C GLU A 244 14.15 -20.68 1.41
N HIS A 245 15.34 -20.16 1.73
CA HIS A 245 16.61 -20.81 1.36
C HIS A 245 16.77 -22.17 2.04
N ASN A 246 16.41 -22.30 3.32
CA ASN A 246 16.43 -23.59 4.02
C ASN A 246 15.50 -24.61 3.37
N LEU A 247 14.30 -24.19 2.97
CA LEU A 247 13.36 -25.06 2.26
C LEU A 247 13.91 -25.47 0.89
N ALA A 248 14.49 -24.53 0.14
CA ALA A 248 15.09 -24.82 -1.17
C ALA A 248 16.25 -25.82 -1.08
N ILE A 249 17.08 -25.71 -0.03
CA ILE A 249 18.18 -26.66 0.24
C ILE A 249 17.61 -28.05 0.54
N LYS A 250 16.60 -28.15 1.42
CA LYS A 250 15.94 -29.42 1.77
C LYS A 250 15.25 -30.08 0.57
N GLN A 251 14.68 -29.28 -0.32
CA GLN A 251 13.99 -29.73 -1.53
C GLN A 251 14.92 -29.92 -2.72
N PHE A 252 16.24 -29.72 -2.55
CA PHE A 252 17.21 -29.95 -3.60
C PHE A 252 16.92 -29.12 -4.88
N ASN A 253 16.41 -27.89 -4.71
CA ASN A 253 15.98 -27.05 -5.83
C ASN A 253 17.16 -26.33 -6.49
N THR A 254 17.55 -26.78 -7.69
CA THR A 254 18.68 -26.25 -8.48
C THR A 254 18.49 -24.82 -9.01
N SER A 255 17.32 -24.22 -8.83
CA SER A 255 17.11 -22.79 -9.13
C SER A 255 17.85 -21.87 -8.16
N TYR A 256 18.21 -22.37 -6.98
CA TYR A 256 18.88 -21.59 -5.93
C TYR A 256 20.38 -21.92 -5.89
N SER A 257 21.24 -20.90 -6.04
CA SER A 257 22.70 -21.08 -5.99
C SER A 257 23.19 -21.71 -4.68
N LEU A 258 22.51 -21.43 -3.55
CA LEU A 258 22.81 -22.05 -2.26
C LEU A 258 22.50 -23.55 -2.23
N ALA A 259 21.41 -23.98 -2.87
CA ALA A 259 21.06 -25.39 -2.95
C ALA A 259 22.01 -26.15 -3.90
N CYS A 260 22.38 -25.56 -5.04
CA CYS A 260 23.42 -26.12 -5.91
C CYS A 260 24.75 -26.29 -5.17
N HIS A 261 25.22 -25.25 -4.46
CA HIS A 261 26.47 -25.34 -3.71
C HIS A 261 26.44 -26.45 -2.65
N HIS A 262 25.32 -26.59 -1.94
CA HIS A 262 25.13 -27.66 -0.97
C HIS A 262 25.19 -29.06 -1.62
N MET A 263 24.56 -29.25 -2.78
CA MET A 263 24.62 -30.51 -3.53
C MET A 263 26.04 -30.84 -4.01
N ASP A 264 26.73 -29.86 -4.59
CA ASP A 264 28.01 -30.07 -5.26
C ASP A 264 29.14 -30.34 -4.26
N THR A 265 29.08 -29.73 -3.08
CA THR A 265 30.18 -29.76 -2.10
C THR A 265 29.84 -30.48 -0.80
N GLY A 266 28.57 -30.77 -0.54
CA GLY A 266 28.10 -31.29 0.75
C GLY A 266 28.21 -30.29 1.91
N HIS A 267 28.64 -29.04 1.66
CA HIS A 267 28.84 -28.05 2.71
C HIS A 267 27.52 -27.59 3.33
N LYS A 268 27.53 -27.37 4.65
CA LYS A 268 26.41 -26.78 5.38
C LYS A 268 26.37 -25.26 5.16
N ILE A 269 25.19 -24.74 4.83
CA ILE A 269 24.93 -23.30 4.71
C ILE A 269 24.42 -22.78 6.05
N ASP A 270 25.01 -21.69 6.55
CA ASP A 270 24.63 -21.08 7.81
C ASP A 270 23.60 -19.97 7.59
N THR A 271 22.34 -20.38 7.42
CA THR A 271 21.21 -19.46 7.23
C THR A 271 20.81 -18.73 8.52
N SER A 272 21.27 -19.20 9.68
CA SER A 272 21.04 -18.55 10.98
C SER A 272 21.89 -17.28 11.11
N ASN A 273 23.10 -17.29 10.57
CA ASN A 273 24.01 -16.14 10.53
C ASN A 273 23.81 -15.25 9.28
N ILE A 274 22.56 -15.04 8.88
CA ILE A 274 22.21 -14.08 7.82
C ILE A 274 22.53 -12.66 8.25
N LYS A 275 23.34 -11.95 7.46
CA LYS A 275 23.77 -10.57 7.75
C LYS A 275 23.13 -9.59 6.78
N LEU A 276 22.55 -8.51 7.30
CA LEU A 276 22.12 -7.40 6.46
C LEU A 276 23.34 -6.54 6.06
N LEU A 277 23.57 -6.37 4.76
CA LEU A 277 24.63 -5.52 4.23
C LEU A 277 24.15 -4.08 3.98
N ALA A 278 22.88 -3.92 3.63
CA ALA A 278 22.28 -2.61 3.41
C ALA A 278 20.75 -2.68 3.54
N ALA A 279 20.18 -1.78 4.35
CA ALA A 279 18.73 -1.56 4.41
C ALA A 279 18.30 -0.66 3.25
N THR A 280 17.44 -1.17 2.37
CA THR A 280 16.94 -0.43 1.20
C THR A 280 15.53 -0.87 0.83
N ASN A 281 14.64 0.11 0.67
CA ASN A 281 13.21 -0.16 0.49
C ASN A 281 12.79 -0.13 -0.99
N THR A 282 13.56 0.50 -1.87
CA THR A 282 13.24 0.57 -3.29
C THR A 282 13.87 -0.58 -4.07
N LEU A 283 13.17 -1.07 -5.09
CA LEU A 283 13.64 -2.18 -5.92
C LEU A 283 14.93 -1.80 -6.68
N ASN A 284 14.98 -0.61 -7.25
CA ASN A 284 16.13 -0.16 -8.03
C ASN A 284 17.38 -0.02 -7.18
N GLU A 285 17.26 0.56 -5.97
CA GLU A 285 18.41 0.63 -5.04
C GLU A 285 18.86 -0.76 -4.64
N ARG A 286 17.94 -1.69 -4.32
CA ARG A 286 18.31 -3.08 -3.99
C ARG A 286 19.08 -3.76 -5.11
N ILE A 287 18.59 -3.68 -6.34
CA ILE A 287 19.22 -4.31 -7.51
C ILE A 287 20.64 -3.78 -7.71
N ILE A 288 20.81 -2.45 -7.67
CA ILE A 288 22.13 -1.83 -7.86
C ILE A 288 23.05 -2.18 -6.69
N ARG A 289 22.54 -2.10 -5.45
CA ARG A 289 23.29 -2.39 -4.22
C ARG A 289 23.73 -3.84 -4.14
N GLU A 290 22.88 -4.79 -4.54
CA GLU A 290 23.17 -6.22 -4.61
C GLU A 290 24.33 -6.47 -5.59
N ALA A 291 24.24 -5.94 -6.81
CA ALA A 291 25.28 -6.08 -7.80
C ALA A 291 26.63 -5.48 -7.33
N ILE A 292 26.60 -4.36 -6.59
CA ILE A 292 27.82 -3.74 -6.03
C ILE A 292 28.45 -4.68 -4.99
N GLU A 293 27.65 -5.27 -4.10
CA GLU A 293 28.16 -6.16 -3.05
C GLU A 293 28.69 -7.49 -3.61
N ILE A 294 28.09 -8.00 -4.69
CA ILE A 294 28.59 -9.17 -5.43
C ILE A 294 29.96 -8.83 -6.04
N GLU A 295 30.09 -7.69 -6.73
CA GLU A 295 31.36 -7.28 -7.35
C GLU A 295 32.47 -7.04 -6.32
N LYS A 296 32.12 -6.59 -5.10
CA LYS A 296 33.07 -6.45 -3.99
C LYS A 296 33.61 -7.78 -3.46
N ARG A 297 32.89 -8.89 -3.63
CA ARG A 297 33.25 -10.21 -3.10
C ARG A 297 33.55 -11.18 -4.25
N PRO A 298 34.82 -11.32 -4.69
CA PRO A 298 35.17 -12.16 -5.84
C PRO A 298 34.88 -13.66 -5.63
N LEU A 299 34.70 -14.10 -4.37
CA LEU A 299 34.39 -15.47 -3.99
C LEU A 299 32.90 -15.70 -3.70
N SER A 300 32.00 -14.85 -4.22
CA SER A 300 30.55 -15.01 -4.01
C SER A 300 29.98 -16.27 -4.69
N LEU A 301 28.95 -16.87 -4.10
CA LEU A 301 28.21 -18.02 -4.65
C LEU A 301 27.20 -17.66 -5.75
N ASN A 302 27.08 -16.37 -6.10
CA ASN A 302 26.16 -15.88 -7.12
C ASN A 302 26.56 -16.30 -8.54
N LYS A 303 25.58 -16.40 -9.44
CA LYS A 303 25.86 -16.61 -10.87
C LYS A 303 26.36 -15.28 -11.46
N ARG A 304 27.38 -15.31 -12.31
CA ARG A 304 28.07 -14.08 -12.80
C ARG A 304 27.17 -13.12 -13.57
N ASP A 305 26.04 -13.60 -14.09
CA ASP A 305 25.01 -12.80 -14.77
C ASP A 305 24.38 -11.74 -13.87
N ASP A 306 24.40 -11.92 -12.55
CA ASP A 306 23.86 -10.97 -11.57
C ASP A 306 24.63 -9.62 -11.55
N THR A 307 25.89 -9.62 -11.99
CA THR A 307 26.76 -8.41 -12.04
C THR A 307 26.69 -7.64 -13.36
N SER A 308 25.95 -8.14 -14.35
CA SER A 308 25.79 -7.51 -15.68
C SER A 308 25.10 -6.14 -15.63
N ARG A 309 24.44 -5.84 -14.51
CA ARG A 309 23.63 -4.63 -14.28
C ARG A 309 24.46 -3.38 -13.94
N ILE A 310 25.76 -3.54 -13.70
CA ILE A 310 26.69 -2.45 -13.40
C ILE A 310 27.56 -2.17 -14.64
N SER A 311 27.58 -0.92 -15.08
CA SER A 311 28.48 -0.48 -16.17
C SER A 311 29.95 -0.76 -15.82
N THR A 312 30.71 -1.22 -16.81
CA THR A 312 32.11 -1.63 -16.68
C THR A 312 33.00 -0.57 -16.01
N ILE A 313 32.68 0.71 -16.19
CA ILE A 313 33.40 1.84 -15.57
C ILE A 313 33.35 1.74 -14.04
N TRP A 314 32.20 1.39 -13.48
CA TRP A 314 32.03 1.27 -12.02
C TRP A 314 32.75 0.05 -11.45
N LYS A 315 32.89 -1.03 -12.22
CA LYS A 315 33.63 -2.23 -11.78
C LYS A 315 35.10 -1.91 -11.49
N VAL A 316 35.71 -1.03 -12.27
CA VAL A 316 37.09 -0.56 -12.06
C VAL A 316 37.21 0.23 -10.75
N VAL A 317 36.25 1.13 -10.49
CA VAL A 317 36.24 1.96 -9.27
C VAL A 317 36.04 1.11 -8.01
N ILE A 318 35.10 0.15 -8.06
CA ILE A 318 34.79 -0.74 -6.93
C ILE A 318 36.02 -1.59 -6.55
N LYS A 319 36.75 -2.12 -7.54
CA LYS A 319 37.99 -2.89 -7.29
C LYS A 319 39.09 -2.06 -6.63
N LYS A 320 39.23 -0.78 -6.99
CA LYS A 320 40.22 0.13 -6.37
C LYS A 320 39.92 0.44 -4.91
N GLN A 321 38.64 0.55 -4.51
CA GLN A 321 38.28 0.83 -3.12
C GLN A 321 38.48 -0.37 -2.17
N ASN A 322 38.54 -1.59 -2.70
CA ASN A 322 38.82 -2.79 -1.92
C ASN A 322 40.33 -3.01 -1.66
N THR A 323 41.20 -2.18 -2.21
CA THR A 323 42.63 -2.19 -1.85
C THR A 323 42.81 -1.34 -0.59
N PRO A 324 43.39 -1.87 0.51
CA PRO A 324 43.62 -1.05 1.69
C PRO A 324 44.52 0.11 1.30
N LEU A 325 44.03 1.35 1.43
CA LEU A 325 44.93 2.51 1.48
C LEU A 325 45.84 2.27 2.68
N GLN A 326 47.13 2.07 2.45
CA GLN A 326 48.15 2.10 3.49
C GLN A 326 48.06 3.47 4.17
N ARG A 327 47.31 3.54 5.27
CA ARG A 327 47.35 4.69 6.16
C ARG A 327 48.74 4.70 6.76
N ILE A 328 49.53 5.69 6.37
CA ILE A 328 50.78 6.06 7.04
C ILE A 328 50.41 6.34 8.50
N THR A 329 50.72 5.40 9.39
CA THR A 329 50.59 5.56 10.84
C THR A 329 51.68 6.51 11.30
N THR A 330 51.33 7.78 11.50
CA THR A 330 52.08 8.64 12.41
C THR A 330 51.59 8.33 13.83
N ASN A 331 52.50 7.77 14.62
CA ASN A 331 52.33 7.52 16.05
C ASN A 331 51.93 8.81 16.78
N MET A 332 50.78 8.82 17.44
CA MET A 332 50.58 9.61 18.66
C MET A 332 49.82 8.79 19.69
N ASN A 333 50.51 8.54 20.80
CA ASN A 333 50.00 7.96 22.03
C ASN A 333 48.89 8.82 22.63
N SER A 334 47.79 8.20 23.06
CA SER A 334 47.20 8.51 24.36
C SER A 334 46.24 7.40 24.78
N LYS A 335 46.47 6.94 26.01
CA LYS A 335 45.67 5.99 26.78
C LYS A 335 44.20 6.42 26.81
N ASP A 336 43.29 5.46 26.72
CA ASP A 336 42.16 5.27 27.65
C ASP A 336 41.33 4.05 27.24
N GLN A 337 41.25 3.05 28.13
CA GLN A 337 40.35 1.90 28.01
C GLN A 337 38.97 2.27 28.59
N PRO A 338 37.86 1.81 27.99
CA PRO A 338 36.59 1.73 28.68
C PRO A 338 36.24 0.30 29.09
N THR A 339 35.78 0.20 30.33
CA THR A 339 35.34 -0.94 31.12
C THR A 339 34.10 -1.64 30.51
N THR A 340 34.15 -2.96 30.48
CA THR A 340 33.08 -3.88 30.05
C THR A 340 31.94 -3.93 31.08
N ILE A 341 30.69 -3.72 30.67
CA ILE A 341 29.50 -4.10 31.45
C ILE A 341 28.79 -5.24 30.71
N ASN A 342 28.64 -6.35 31.41
CA ASN A 342 28.06 -7.61 30.99
C ASN A 342 26.61 -7.65 31.51
N VAL A 343 25.60 -7.90 30.66
CA VAL A 343 24.22 -8.17 31.11
C VAL A 343 23.71 -9.42 30.41
N GLN A 344 23.55 -10.48 31.21
CA GLN A 344 22.93 -11.74 30.85
C GLN A 344 21.39 -11.66 30.96
N ASN A 345 20.76 -12.36 30.01
CA ASN A 345 19.52 -13.17 30.11
C ASN A 345 18.23 -12.56 30.70
N LEU A 346 17.20 -12.52 29.84
CA LEU A 346 15.80 -12.76 30.20
C LEU A 346 15.13 -13.56 29.06
N GLN A 347 14.64 -14.76 29.39
CA GLN A 347 13.87 -15.64 28.52
C GLN A 347 12.47 -15.07 28.30
N ALA A 348 11.98 -15.08 27.05
CA ALA A 348 10.60 -14.74 26.71
C ALA A 348 9.85 -15.97 26.20
N SER A 349 8.73 -16.26 26.86
CA SER A 349 7.71 -17.24 26.55
C SER A 349 6.97 -16.94 25.24
N THR A 350 6.73 -17.98 24.44
CA THR A 350 5.96 -17.95 23.19
C THR A 350 4.45 -17.87 23.45
N SER A 351 3.78 -16.83 22.94
CA SER A 351 2.32 -16.80 22.79
C SER A 351 1.95 -16.69 21.31
N ASN A 352 1.12 -17.63 20.83
CA ASN A 352 0.58 -17.68 19.48
C ASN A 352 -0.21 -16.41 19.12
N GLY A 353 0.09 -15.82 17.95
CA GLY A 353 -0.65 -14.70 17.38
C GLY A 353 -1.98 -15.12 16.72
N PRO A 354 -2.95 -14.21 16.57
CA PRO A 354 -4.29 -14.54 16.09
C PRO A 354 -4.34 -14.72 14.57
N MET A 355 -5.06 -15.76 14.12
CA MET A 355 -5.43 -15.93 12.72
C MET A 355 -6.40 -14.82 12.28
N THR A 356 -6.05 -14.12 11.21
CA THR A 356 -6.91 -13.14 10.53
C THR A 356 -8.10 -13.84 9.85
N ARG A 357 -9.33 -13.49 10.26
CA ARG A 357 -10.58 -13.95 9.63
C ARG A 357 -11.01 -12.97 8.53
N SER A 358 -11.44 -13.48 7.39
CA SER A 358 -12.01 -12.67 6.31
C SER A 358 -13.50 -12.42 6.57
N ARG A 359 -13.94 -11.16 6.41
CA ARG A 359 -15.35 -10.76 6.54
C ARG A 359 -15.86 -10.28 5.19
N ALA A 360 -16.98 -10.82 4.75
CA ALA A 360 -17.74 -10.33 3.59
C ALA A 360 -19.03 -9.68 4.07
N ARG A 361 -19.56 -8.73 3.32
CA ARG A 361 -20.78 -8.00 3.71
C ARG A 361 -21.82 -8.10 2.60
N MET A 362 -23.04 -8.46 2.98
CA MET A 362 -24.17 -8.61 2.08
C MET A 362 -25.19 -7.50 2.34
N ASN A 363 -25.54 -6.75 1.31
CA ASN A 363 -26.52 -5.67 1.36
C ASN A 363 -27.73 -6.08 0.53
N THR A 364 -28.90 -6.16 1.16
CA THR A 364 -30.07 -6.81 0.56
C THR A 364 -31.28 -5.87 0.46
N LEU A 365 -31.83 -5.74 -0.75
CA LEU A 365 -33.15 -5.14 -0.98
C LEU A 365 -34.26 -6.19 -0.93
N LYS A 366 -35.41 -5.79 -0.36
CA LYS A 366 -36.64 -6.60 -0.34
C LYS A 366 -37.50 -6.22 -1.54
N ASN A 367 -38.06 -7.22 -2.23
CA ASN A 367 -39.04 -6.95 -3.28
C ASN A 367 -40.37 -6.49 -2.69
#